data_AF-A0A6A4WXR6-F1
#
_entry.id   AF-A0A6A4WXR6-F1
#
_cell.length_a   1.000
_cell.length_b   1.000
_cell.length_c   1.000
_cell.angle_alpha   90.00
_cell.angle_beta   90.00
_cell.angle_gamma   90.00
#
_symmetry.space_group_name_H-M   'P 1'
#
loop_
_entity.id
_entity.type
_entity.pdbx_description
1 polymer ?
#
loop_
_entity_poly.entity_id
_entity_poly.type
_entity_poly.pdbx_seq_one_letter_code
_entity_poly.pdbx_strand_id
1 'polypeptide(L)'
;MPSSTESSEDESAEVTRSQPFTSLESLQRSQVRNKLRRGIRDSSQAPEGAAAPSPPTQRRQPPCRQLIMHNIAPLWNESSQVYQLDFGGRVTQESAKNFQIQYCGDQVMQFGRIDGNAYTLDFQYPFSAVQAFAVALANVTQRFK
;
A
#
# COMPACT_ATOMS: atom_id res chain seq x y z
N MET A 1 -69.12 22.78 1.08
CA MET A 1 -68.67 24.05 0.47
C MET A 1 -67.98 24.82 1.59
N PRO A 2 -66.70 25.25 1.47
CA PRO A 2 -65.85 25.57 0.29
C PRO A 2 -64.82 24.43 -0.03
N SER A 3 -64.31 24.15 -1.24
CA SER A 3 -63.43 24.86 -2.23
C SER A 3 -62.03 25.20 -1.66
N SER A 4 -60.90 24.83 -2.26
CA SER A 4 -60.50 25.02 -3.67
C SER A 4 -59.42 24.04 -4.16
N THR A 5 -59.36 23.92 -5.48
CA THR A 5 -58.38 23.29 -6.38
C THR A 5 -57.05 24.05 -6.52
N GLU A 6 -56.11 23.42 -7.25
CA GLU A 6 -54.85 23.93 -7.86
C GLU A 6 -53.63 24.00 -6.93
N SER A 7 -52.38 23.81 -7.35
CA SER A 7 -51.63 23.26 -8.48
C SER A 7 -50.15 23.47 -8.10
N SER A 8 -49.22 22.75 -8.72
CA SER A 8 -47.88 23.23 -9.14
C SER A 8 -46.76 22.21 -8.90
N GLU A 9 -46.19 21.81 -10.02
CA GLU A 9 -44.90 21.16 -10.21
C GLU A 9 -43.77 22.12 -9.80
N ASP A 10 -42.65 21.61 -9.24
CA ASP A 10 -41.34 21.55 -9.92
C ASP A 10 -40.17 21.33 -8.92
N GLU A 11 -39.08 20.79 -9.48
CA GLU A 11 -37.68 20.94 -9.11
C GLU A 11 -37.00 20.00 -8.08
N SER A 12 -36.37 18.98 -8.65
CA SER A 12 -34.95 18.60 -8.51
C SER A 12 -34.32 18.44 -7.11
N ALA A 13 -33.97 17.19 -6.77
CA ALA A 13 -32.72 16.93 -6.08
C ALA A 13 -32.17 15.55 -6.47
N GLU A 14 -31.16 15.60 -7.33
CA GLU A 14 -30.13 14.58 -7.49
C GLU A 14 -29.60 14.15 -6.11
N VAL A 15 -29.94 12.94 -5.67
CA VAL A 15 -29.28 12.29 -4.53
C VAL A 15 -28.88 10.88 -4.95
N THR A 16 -27.63 10.80 -5.38
CA THR A 16 -26.81 9.62 -5.57
C THR A 16 -26.79 8.82 -4.26
N ARG A 17 -27.85 8.03 -4.01
CA ARG A 17 -27.95 7.22 -2.80
C ARG A 17 -27.06 6.00 -2.95
N SER A 18 -25.82 6.15 -2.47
CA SER A 18 -24.93 5.08 -2.05
C SER A 18 -25.72 4.02 -1.30
N GLN A 19 -25.88 2.85 -1.93
CA GLN A 19 -26.50 1.69 -1.29
C GLN A 19 -25.57 1.20 -0.17
N PRO A 20 -26.04 1.07 1.08
CA PRO A 20 -25.24 0.44 2.14
C PRO A 20 -25.15 -1.07 1.87
N PHE A 21 -23.94 -1.61 1.83
CA PHE A 21 -23.72 -3.05 1.73
C PHE A 21 -23.98 -3.70 3.08
N THR A 22 -25.15 -4.30 3.26
CA THR A 22 -25.59 -4.87 4.55
C THR A 22 -25.05 -6.28 4.82
N SER A 23 -24.36 -6.90 3.85
CA SER A 23 -23.68 -8.20 4.03
C SER A 23 -22.53 -8.41 3.06
N LEU A 24 -21.58 -9.29 3.41
CA LEU A 24 -20.42 -9.64 2.58
C LEU A 24 -20.87 -10.24 1.23
N GLU A 25 -21.98 -10.99 1.22
CA GLU A 25 -22.59 -11.51 0.00
C GLU A 25 -23.14 -10.41 -0.92
N SER A 26 -23.72 -9.34 -0.35
CA SER A 26 -24.23 -8.20 -1.12
C SER A 26 -23.10 -7.43 -1.82
N LEU A 27 -21.94 -7.30 -1.16
CA LEU A 27 -20.74 -6.72 -1.73
C LEU A 27 -20.21 -7.58 -2.89
N GLN A 28 -20.15 -8.89 -2.69
CA GLN A 28 -19.62 -9.82 -3.69
C GLN A 28 -20.52 -9.89 -4.93
N ARG A 29 -21.84 -9.94 -4.76
CA ARG A 29 -22.82 -9.89 -5.86
C ARG A 29 -22.78 -8.55 -6.62
N SER A 30 -22.55 -7.45 -5.92
CA SER A 30 -22.36 -6.12 -6.53
C SER A 30 -21.12 -6.08 -7.44
N GLN A 31 -20.00 -6.64 -6.98
CA GLN A 31 -18.76 -6.67 -7.76
C GLN A 31 -18.89 -7.52 -9.04
N VAL A 32 -19.60 -8.65 -8.98
CA VAL A 32 -19.83 -9.50 -10.17
C VAL A 32 -20.68 -8.77 -11.22
N ARG A 33 -21.73 -8.05 -10.80
CA ARG A 33 -22.62 -7.30 -11.71
C ARG A 33 -21.90 -6.17 -12.45
N ASN A 34 -21.01 -5.48 -11.75
CA ASN A 34 -20.20 -4.40 -12.34
C ASN A 34 -19.15 -4.93 -13.33
N LYS A 35 -18.67 -6.16 -13.16
CA LYS A 35 -17.75 -6.79 -14.13
C LYS A 35 -18.45 -7.25 -15.41
N LEU A 36 -19.72 -7.66 -15.36
CA LEU A 36 -20.46 -8.04 -16.57
C LEU A 36 -20.94 -6.82 -17.39
N ARG A 37 -21.30 -5.70 -16.73
CA ARG A 37 -21.72 -4.47 -17.41
C ARG A 37 -20.61 -3.77 -18.22
N ARG A 38 -19.33 -3.99 -17.91
CA ARG A 38 -18.21 -3.44 -18.70
C ARG A 38 -17.88 -4.25 -19.96
N GLY A 39 -18.53 -5.40 -20.16
CA GLY A 39 -18.21 -6.35 -21.23
C GLY A 39 -19.12 -6.31 -22.47
N ILE A 40 -20.18 -5.50 -22.49
CA ILE A 40 -21.08 -5.39 -23.65
C ILE A 40 -21.06 -3.94 -24.12
N ARG A 41 -20.05 -3.61 -24.93
CA ARG A 41 -20.12 -2.47 -25.84
C ARG A 41 -20.21 -3.06 -27.23
N ASP A 42 -21.43 -2.98 -27.74
CA ASP A 42 -21.87 -3.30 -29.08
C ASP A 42 -21.05 -2.52 -30.11
N SER A 43 -20.47 -3.24 -31.07
CA SER A 43 -19.81 -2.66 -32.24
C SER A 43 -20.00 -3.61 -33.41
N SER A 44 -21.17 -3.50 -34.04
CA SER A 44 -21.47 -4.05 -35.35
C SER A 44 -20.71 -3.32 -36.47
N GLN A 45 -19.80 -4.06 -37.10
CA GLN A 45 -19.44 -4.12 -38.55
C GLN A 45 -19.08 -2.86 -39.36
N ALA A 46 -17.86 -2.85 -39.91
CA ALA A 46 -17.52 -2.53 -41.33
C ALA A 46 -16.07 -3.04 -41.66
N PRO A 47 -15.71 -3.26 -42.95
CA PRO A 47 -14.96 -4.45 -43.38
C PRO A 47 -13.44 -4.32 -43.58
N GLU A 48 -12.85 -5.49 -43.80
CA GLU A 48 -11.45 -5.83 -43.99
C GLU A 48 -10.71 -5.02 -45.07
N GLY A 49 -9.47 -4.63 -44.74
CA GLY A 49 -8.51 -4.10 -45.69
C GLY A 49 -7.14 -3.90 -45.03
N ALA A 50 -6.24 -4.86 -45.28
CA ALA A 50 -4.77 -4.78 -45.25
C ALA A 50 -4.06 -3.98 -44.14
N ALA A 51 -3.32 -4.69 -43.26
CA ALA A 51 -1.91 -4.39 -42.91
C ALA A 51 -1.41 -5.27 -41.74
N ALA A 52 -0.26 -5.94 -41.98
CA ALA A 52 0.82 -6.36 -41.09
C ALA A 52 0.54 -6.89 -39.65
N PRO A 53 1.22 -7.99 -39.23
CA PRO A 53 1.15 -8.46 -37.85
C PRO A 53 1.94 -7.53 -36.92
N SER A 54 1.24 -6.72 -36.13
CA SER A 54 1.84 -5.97 -35.01
C SER A 54 2.25 -6.93 -33.88
N PRO A 55 3.43 -6.72 -33.24
CA PRO A 55 3.93 -7.59 -32.18
C PRO A 55 3.03 -7.55 -30.92
N PRO A 56 3.08 -8.59 -30.07
CA PRO A 56 2.21 -8.69 -28.90
C PRO A 56 2.41 -7.46 -28.02
N THR A 57 1.32 -6.70 -27.83
CA THR A 57 1.24 -5.58 -26.91
C THR A 57 1.60 -6.06 -25.52
N GLN A 58 2.87 -5.88 -25.15
CA GLN A 58 3.35 -6.08 -23.79
C GLN A 58 2.52 -5.13 -22.94
N ARG A 59 1.64 -5.69 -22.10
CA ARG A 59 0.89 -4.93 -21.09
C ARG A 59 1.90 -4.13 -20.29
N ARG A 60 2.06 -2.85 -20.62
CA ARG A 60 2.84 -1.92 -19.82
C ARG A 60 2.11 -1.80 -18.50
N GLN A 61 2.53 -2.60 -17.53
CA GLN A 61 2.14 -2.35 -16.15
C GLN A 61 2.51 -0.90 -15.88
N PRO A 62 1.61 -0.08 -15.32
CA PRO A 62 1.99 1.26 -14.90
C PRO A 62 3.22 1.09 -14.00
N PRO A 63 4.29 1.88 -14.21
CA PRO A 63 5.52 1.69 -13.45
C PRO A 63 5.17 1.75 -11.96
N CYS A 64 5.33 0.61 -11.27
CA CYS A 64 5.23 0.56 -9.83
C CYS A 64 6.22 1.60 -9.31
N ARG A 65 5.74 2.62 -8.59
CA ARG A 65 6.63 3.63 -7.99
C ARG A 65 7.52 2.92 -6.97
N GLN A 66 8.74 2.58 -7.37
CA GLN A 66 9.71 1.91 -6.52
C GLN A 66 10.39 2.94 -5.63
N LEU A 67 10.39 2.68 -4.32
CA LEU A 67 11.15 3.44 -3.34
C LEU A 67 12.41 2.64 -3.00
N ILE A 68 13.57 3.28 -3.15
CA ILE A 68 14.86 2.68 -2.79
C ILE A 68 15.29 3.30 -1.47
N MET A 69 15.65 2.43 -0.52
CA MET A 69 16.07 2.78 0.83
C MET A 69 17.31 1.97 1.18
N HIS A 70 18.13 2.48 2.10
CA HIS A 70 19.41 1.89 2.44
C HIS A 70 19.57 1.72 3.94
N ASN A 71 20.33 0.70 4.34
CA ASN A 71 20.77 0.56 5.72
C ASN A 71 21.82 1.63 6.04
N ILE A 72 21.71 2.26 7.20
CA ILE A 72 22.71 3.21 7.71
C ILE A 72 23.95 2.42 8.14
N ALA A 73 25.11 2.84 7.65
CA ALA A 73 26.37 2.25 8.05
C ALA A 73 26.70 2.66 9.50
N PRO A 74 27.15 1.72 10.35
CA PRO A 74 27.51 2.04 11.72
C PRO A 74 28.73 2.96 11.77
N LEU A 75 28.79 3.83 12.76
CA LEU A 75 29.91 4.72 13.01
C LEU A 75 30.93 4.03 13.89
N TRP A 76 32.22 4.20 13.58
CA TRP A 76 33.29 3.77 14.46
C TRP A 76 33.35 4.66 15.70
N ASN A 77 33.25 4.06 16.88
CA ASN A 77 33.48 4.77 18.14
C ASN A 77 34.91 4.49 18.63
N GLU A 78 35.75 5.51 18.65
CA GLU A 78 37.15 5.41 19.09
C GLU A 78 37.29 5.01 20.57
N SER A 79 36.36 5.44 21.43
CA SER A 79 36.45 5.19 22.87
C SER A 79 36.13 3.74 23.24
N SER A 80 35.13 3.15 22.58
CA SER A 80 34.71 1.76 22.81
C SER A 80 35.35 0.77 21.85
N GLN A 81 36.01 1.23 20.78
CA GLN A 81 36.59 0.41 19.71
C GLN A 81 35.55 -0.50 19.03
N VAL A 82 34.33 0.00 18.86
CA VAL A 82 33.20 -0.75 18.29
C VAL A 82 32.46 0.09 17.25
N TYR A 83 31.96 -0.57 16.20
CA TYR A 83 31.01 0.01 15.24
C TYR A 83 29.62 0.04 15.85
N GLN A 84 29.05 1.24 16.02
CA GLN A 84 27.77 1.44 16.68
C GLN A 84 26.82 2.32 15.87
N LEU A 85 25.53 2.09 16.06
CA LEU A 85 24.44 2.96 15.61
C LEU A 85 23.77 3.57 16.85
N ASP A 86 23.33 4.81 16.75
CA ASP A 86 22.61 5.48 17.83
C ASP A 86 21.10 5.17 17.75
N PHE A 87 20.63 4.31 18.64
CA PHE A 87 19.22 3.94 18.76
C PHE A 87 18.45 4.77 19.80
N GLY A 88 19.05 5.84 20.36
CA GLY A 88 18.40 6.70 21.35
C GLY A 88 17.89 5.95 22.59
N GLY A 89 18.59 4.87 22.98
CA GLY A 89 18.21 3.99 24.10
C GLY A 89 17.05 3.02 23.82
N ARG A 90 16.52 2.95 22.59
CA ARG A 90 15.44 2.01 22.21
C ARG A 90 15.95 0.57 22.06
N VAL A 91 17.20 0.40 21.65
CA VAL A 91 17.87 -0.89 21.49
C VAL A 91 18.89 -1.04 22.61
N THR A 92 18.78 -2.11 23.37
CA THR A 92 19.58 -2.32 24.59
C THR A 92 20.51 -3.52 24.52
N GLN A 93 20.33 -4.40 23.52
CA GLN A 93 21.18 -5.56 23.32
C GLN A 93 21.92 -5.49 21.99
N GLU A 94 23.20 -5.84 22.02
CA GLU A 94 24.04 -5.94 20.83
C GLU A 94 23.59 -7.11 19.93
N SER A 95 23.48 -6.86 18.63
CA SER A 95 23.12 -7.88 17.66
C SER A 95 23.44 -7.44 16.24
N ALA A 96 23.84 -8.38 15.38
CA ALA A 96 23.91 -8.19 13.94
C ALA A 96 22.54 -7.90 13.29
N LYS A 97 21.45 -8.10 14.04
CA LYS A 97 20.08 -7.82 13.60
C LYS A 97 19.65 -6.37 13.85
N ASN A 98 20.46 -5.57 14.54
CA ASN A 98 20.12 -4.18 14.82
C ASN A 98 20.44 -3.35 13.58
N PHE A 99 19.45 -2.63 13.05
CA PHE A 99 19.62 -1.83 11.84
C PHE A 99 18.76 -0.56 11.86
N GLN A 100 19.17 0.40 11.05
CA GLN A 100 18.41 1.62 10.78
C GLN A 100 18.31 1.82 9.27
N ILE A 101 17.11 2.15 8.78
CA ILE A 101 16.89 2.41 7.36
C ILE A 101 16.73 3.90 7.14
N GLN A 102 17.43 4.41 6.14
CA GLN A 102 17.37 5.79 5.70
C GLN A 102 16.62 5.92 4.38
N TYR A 103 15.81 6.97 4.28
CA TYR A 103 15.16 7.41 3.06
C TYR A 103 15.26 8.93 2.94
N CYS A 104 15.72 9.43 1.79
CA CYS A 104 15.89 10.87 1.54
C CYS A 104 16.75 11.63 2.58
N GLY A 105 17.68 10.94 3.27
CA GLY A 105 18.53 11.53 4.30
C GLY A 105 18.00 11.37 5.72
N ASP A 106 16.72 10.99 5.88
CA ASP A 106 16.09 10.82 7.19
C ASP A 106 16.03 9.35 7.60
N GLN A 107 16.23 9.09 8.89
CA GLN A 107 16.01 7.78 9.48
C GLN A 107 14.50 7.49 9.53
N VAL A 108 14.03 6.55 8.73
CA VAL A 108 12.60 6.22 8.59
C VAL A 108 12.20 4.93 9.28
N MET A 109 13.15 4.10 9.70
CA MET A 109 12.88 2.88 10.46
C MET A 109 14.08 2.50 11.31
N GLN A 110 13.82 2.00 12.52
CA GLN A 110 14.82 1.31 13.33
C GLN A 110 14.25 0.04 13.93
N PHE A 111 15.11 -0.97 13.96
CA PHE A 111 14.78 -2.27 14.51
C PHE A 111 15.98 -2.76 15.32
N GLY A 112 15.71 -3.34 16.48
CA GLY A 112 16.77 -3.96 17.25
C GLY A 112 16.28 -4.74 18.45
N ARG A 113 17.21 -5.49 19.03
CA ARG A 113 16.94 -6.40 20.13
C ARG A 113 16.89 -5.66 21.47
N ILE A 114 15.92 -6.04 22.29
CA ILE A 114 15.82 -5.65 23.68
C ILE A 114 15.84 -6.92 24.56
N ASP A 115 15.81 -6.73 25.87
CA ASP A 115 15.86 -7.86 26.80
C ASP A 115 14.60 -8.74 26.74
N GLY A 116 14.69 -9.96 27.29
CA GLY A 116 13.55 -10.89 27.36
C GLY A 116 13.12 -11.46 26.00
N ASN A 117 14.05 -11.60 25.05
CA ASN A 117 13.79 -12.09 23.68
C ASN A 117 12.76 -11.23 22.90
N ALA A 118 12.65 -9.95 23.26
CA ALA A 118 11.80 -8.99 22.58
C ALA A 118 12.62 -8.10 21.62
N TYR A 119 11.91 -7.37 20.77
CA TYR A 119 12.48 -6.45 19.80
C TYR A 119 11.67 -5.16 19.79
N THR A 120 12.35 -4.04 19.54
CA THR A 120 11.70 -2.76 19.23
C THR A 120 11.63 -2.56 17.72
N LEU A 121 10.55 -1.94 17.25
CA LEU A 121 10.35 -1.58 15.86
C LEU A 121 9.69 -0.21 15.79
N ASP A 122 10.49 0.80 15.44
CA ASP A 122 9.98 2.15 15.17
C ASP A 122 10.05 2.39 13.66
N PHE A 123 8.99 2.94 13.09
CA PHE A 123 8.93 3.27 11.67
C PHE A 123 8.13 4.55 11.44
N GLN A 124 8.44 5.21 10.34
CA GLN A 124 7.78 6.42 9.89
C GLN A 124 7.45 6.30 8.40
N TYR A 125 6.76 7.32 7.87
CA TYR A 125 6.59 7.45 6.43
C TYR A 125 7.96 7.30 5.73
N PRO A 126 8.07 6.50 4.65
CA PRO A 126 7.00 5.96 3.81
C PRO A 126 6.51 4.54 4.17
N PHE A 127 6.93 3.98 5.31
CA PHE A 127 6.51 2.64 5.69
C PHE A 127 5.08 2.61 6.23
N SER A 128 4.31 1.62 5.78
CA SER A 128 3.16 1.12 6.53
C SER A 128 3.62 0.13 7.61
N ALA A 129 2.78 -0.06 8.64
CA ALA A 129 3.05 -1.02 9.71
C ALA A 129 3.31 -2.44 9.18
N VAL A 130 2.55 -2.88 8.17
CA VAL A 130 2.72 -4.21 7.56
C VAL A 130 4.05 -4.34 6.84
N GLN A 131 4.47 -3.31 6.09
CA GLN A 131 5.76 -3.33 5.39
C GLN A 131 6.93 -3.34 6.37
N ALA A 132 6.90 -2.47 7.39
CA ALA A 132 7.93 -2.42 8.42
C ALA A 132 8.03 -3.76 9.16
N PHE A 133 6.89 -4.34 9.53
CA PHE A 133 6.84 -5.64 10.18
C PHE A 133 7.38 -6.77 9.29
N ALA A 134 7.06 -6.77 7.99
CA ALA A 134 7.60 -7.75 7.05
C ALA A 134 9.13 -7.69 6.95
N VAL A 135 9.70 -6.48 6.90
CA VAL A 135 11.16 -6.28 6.91
C VAL A 135 11.77 -6.79 8.22
N ALA A 136 11.16 -6.49 9.37
CA ALA A 136 11.61 -6.98 10.66
C ALA A 136 11.61 -8.52 10.75
N LEU A 137 10.54 -9.17 10.27
CA LEU A 137 10.47 -10.64 10.22
C LEU A 137 11.53 -11.26 9.32
N ALA A 138 11.78 -10.66 8.15
CA ALA A 138 12.82 -11.13 7.24
C ALA A 138 14.20 -11.12 7.91
N ASN A 139 14.47 -10.11 8.75
CA ASN A 139 15.72 -10.02 9.49
C ASN A 139 15.79 -11.00 10.68
N VAL A 140 14.69 -11.20 11.43
CA VAL A 140 14.67 -12.14 12.57
C VAL A 140 14.85 -13.58 12.14
N THR A 141 14.31 -13.96 10.97
CA THR A 141 14.34 -15.34 10.46
C THR A 141 15.69 -15.76 9.87
N GLN A 142 16.55 -14.80 9.49
CA GLN A 142 17.91 -15.09 9.07
C GLN A 142 18.74 -15.62 10.24
N ARG A 143 19.11 -16.91 10.17
CA ARG A 143 20.13 -17.50 11.03
C ARG A 143 21.47 -17.34 10.34
N PHE A 144 22.36 -16.55 10.93
CA PHE A 144 23.79 -16.60 10.60
C PHE A 144 24.28 -17.99 11.00
N LYS A 145 24.67 -18.80 10.01
CA LYS A 145 25.35 -20.08 10.17
C LYS A 145 26.85 -19.85 10.12
#